data_AF-A0A369L071-F1
#
_entry.id   AF-A0A369L071-F1
#
_cell.length_a   1.000
_cell.length_b   1.000
_cell.length_c   1.000
_cell.angle_alpha   90.00
_cell.angle_beta   90.00
_cell.angle_gamma   90.00
#
_symmetry.space_group_name_H-M   'P 1'
#
loop_
_entity.id
_entity.type
_entity.pdbx_description
1 polymer ?
#
loop_
_entity_poly.entity_id
_entity_poly.type
_entity_poly.pdbx_seq_one_letter_code
_entity_poly.pdbx_strand_id
1 'polypeptide(L)'
;MLKLGLLLLIVPPLTLMGIYFWELSDVRECTLMQGGYWDYLDGICRDTSQPFVPWVERQPLLVNGGMLLSVAGLVVCMAGLYVKRR
;
A
#
# COMPACT_ATOMS: atom_id res chain seq x y z
N MET A 1 14.76 20.27 -3.74
CA MET A 1 14.64 19.46 -2.51
C MET A 1 13.19 19.30 -2.08
N LEU A 2 12.44 20.39 -1.84
CA LEU A 2 11.06 20.29 -1.37
C LEU A 2 10.12 19.49 -2.29
N LYS A 3 10.13 19.73 -3.61
CA LYS A 3 9.29 19.00 -4.57
C LYS A 3 9.58 17.49 -4.57
N LEU A 4 10.85 17.11 -4.50
CA LEU A 4 11.27 15.71 -4.48
C LEU A 4 10.86 15.03 -3.16
N GLY A 5 11.08 15.70 -2.02
CA GLY A 5 10.63 15.19 -0.72
C GLY A 5 9.11 15.00 -0.67
N LEU A 6 8.35 15.92 -1.26
CA LEU A 6 6.90 15.84 -1.33
C LEU A 6 6.43 14.65 -2.19
N LEU A 7 7.08 14.41 -3.33
CA LEU A 7 6.80 13.24 -4.17
C LEU A 7 7.09 11.94 -3.41
N LEU A 8 8.26 11.84 -2.77
CA LEU A 8 8.64 10.67 -1.96
C LEU A 8 7.70 10.46 -0.76
N LEU A 9 7.16 11.54 -0.19
CA LEU A 9 6.26 11.47 0.96
C LEU A 9 4.84 11.04 0.59
N ILE A 10 4.32 11.48 -0.56
CA ILE A 10 2.89 11.33 -0.92
C ILE A 10 2.66 10.16 -1.87
N VAL A 11 3.54 9.94 -2.85
CA VAL A 11 3.30 8.93 -3.88
C VAL A 11 3.22 7.53 -3.28
N PRO A 12 4.16 7.06 -2.43
CA PRO A 12 4.08 5.72 -1.88
C PRO A 12 2.78 5.39 -1.15
N PRO A 13 2.28 6.17 -0.17
CA PRO A 13 1.05 5.82 0.52
C PRO A 13 -0.19 5.83 -0.39
N LEU A 14 -0.24 6.73 -1.38
CA LEU A 14 -1.34 6.73 -2.36
C LEU A 14 -1.29 5.49 -3.26
N THR A 15 -0.09 5.08 -3.69
CA THR A 15 0.08 3.85 -4.47
C THR A 15 -0.31 2.62 -3.64
N LEU A 16 0.16 2.53 -2.38
CA LEU A 16 -0.20 1.43 -1.49
C LEU A 16 -1.71 1.38 -1.23
N MET A 17 -2.37 2.52 -1.00
CA MET A 17 -3.83 2.60 -0.91
C MET A 17 -4.48 2.11 -2.19
N GLY A 18 -4.04 2.58 -3.36
CA GLY A 18 -4.64 2.20 -4.64
C GLY A 18 -4.59 0.69 -4.88
N ILE A 19 -3.45 0.07 -4.62
CA ILE A 19 -3.28 -1.39 -4.74
C ILE A 19 -4.17 -2.14 -3.73
N TYR A 20 -4.20 -1.68 -2.48
CA TYR A 20 -5.04 -2.28 -1.45
C TYR A 20 -6.53 -2.21 -1.80
N PHE A 21 -7.00 -1.05 -2.28
CA PHE A 21 -8.41 -0.89 -2.66
C PHE A 21 -8.79 -1.68 -3.91
N TRP A 22 -7.84 -1.92 -4.81
CA TRP A 22 -8.06 -2.83 -5.93
C TRP A 22 -8.31 -4.24 -5.42
N GLU A 23 -7.40 -4.82 -4.62
CA GLU A 23 -7.60 -6.16 -4.07
C GLU A 23 -8.89 -6.23 -3.24
N LEU A 24 -9.17 -5.20 -2.43
CA LEU A 24 -10.40 -5.15 -1.65
C LEU A 24 -11.66 -5.20 -2.53
N SER A 25 -11.62 -4.62 -3.73
CA SER A 25 -12.71 -4.72 -4.70
C SER A 25 -12.94 -6.17 -5.13
N ASP A 26 -11.87 -6.88 -5.48
CA ASP A 26 -11.94 -8.28 -5.92
C ASP A 26 -12.42 -9.21 -4.79
N VAL A 27 -11.94 -8.98 -3.56
CA VAL A 27 -12.41 -9.68 -2.35
C VAL A 27 -13.91 -9.47 -2.17
N ARG A 28 -14.39 -8.23 -2.29
CA ARG A 28 -15.81 -7.90 -2.12
C ARG A 28 -16.67 -8.51 -3.22
N GLU A 29 -16.19 -8.53 -4.46
CA GLU A 29 -16.89 -9.19 -5.54
C GLU A 29 -17.05 -10.70 -5.25
N CYS A 30 -15.96 -11.38 -4.89
CA CYS A 30 -16.00 -12.80 -4.54
C CYS A 30 -16.92 -13.10 -3.35
N THR A 31 -16.77 -12.35 -2.25
CA THR A 31 -17.48 -12.66 -1.00
C THR A 31 -18.95 -12.21 -1.00
N LEU A 32 -19.26 -11.08 -1.64
CA LEU A 32 -20.61 -10.50 -1.59
C LEU A 32 -21.46 -10.84 -2.82
N MET A 33 -20.85 -10.93 -4.00
CA MET A 33 -21.59 -11.16 -5.25
C MET A 33 -21.61 -12.63 -5.65
N GLN A 34 -20.49 -13.33 -5.46
CA GLN A 34 -20.36 -14.75 -5.82
C GLN A 34 -20.66 -15.69 -4.64
N GLY A 35 -20.64 -15.18 -3.41
CA GLY A 35 -20.83 -15.98 -2.19
C GLY A 35 -19.68 -16.95 -1.90
N GLY A 36 -18.52 -16.72 -2.52
CA GLY A 36 -17.33 -17.55 -2.38
C GLY A 36 -16.38 -17.07 -1.28
N TYR A 37 -15.22 -17.71 -1.22
CA TYR A 37 -14.15 -17.44 -0.28
C TYR A 37 -12.89 -17.00 -1.03
N TRP A 38 -12.39 -15.80 -0.73
CA TRP A 38 -11.20 -15.28 -1.38
C TRP A 38 -9.93 -15.96 -0.88
N ASP A 39 -9.13 -16.49 -1.81
CA ASP A 39 -7.80 -17.01 -1.54
C ASP A 39 -6.78 -15.87 -1.63
N TYR A 40 -6.28 -15.43 -0.49
CA TYR A 40 -5.32 -14.32 -0.41
C TYR A 40 -3.93 -14.68 -0.94
N LEU A 41 -3.59 -15.96 -1.10
CA LEU A 41 -2.28 -16.35 -1.64
C LEU A 41 -2.32 -16.42 -3.16
N ASP A 42 -3.38 -17.02 -3.72
CA ASP A 42 -3.52 -17.23 -5.17
C ASP A 42 -4.25 -16.06 -5.87
N GLY A 43 -4.95 -15.20 -5.12
CA GLY A 43 -5.67 -14.04 -5.66
C GLY A 43 -6.90 -14.44 -6.48
N ILE A 44 -7.62 -15.48 -6.05
CA ILE A 44 -8.79 -16.03 -6.77
C ILE A 44 -9.93 -16.38 -5.82
N CYS A 45 -11.14 -16.42 -6.37
CA CYS A 45 -12.32 -16.86 -5.63
C CYS A 45 -12.42 -18.40 -5.61
N ARG A 46 -12.71 -18.97 -4.44
CA ARG A 46 -12.85 -20.42 -4.22
C ARG A 46 -14.21 -20.75 -3.63
N ASP A 47 -14.69 -21.97 -3.89
CA ASP A 47 -15.96 -22.46 -3.34
C ASP A 47 -15.85 -22.97 -1.89
N THR A 48 -14.62 -23.13 -1.38
CA THR A 48 -14.33 -23.65 -0.04
C THR A 48 -13.61 -22.62 0.80
N SER A 49 -13.80 -22.68 2.12
CA SER A 49 -13.24 -21.73 3.09
C SER A 49 -11.73 -21.57 2.94
N GLN A 50 -11.28 -20.32 2.90
CA GLN A 50 -9.88 -19.93 2.76
C GLN A 50 -9.40 -19.18 4.02
N PRO A 51 -8.12 -19.33 4.40
CA PRO A 51 -7.55 -18.56 5.49
C PRO A 51 -7.34 -17.09 5.09
N PHE A 52 -7.63 -16.18 6.01
CA PHE A 52 -7.25 -14.78 5.85
C PHE A 52 -5.74 -14.62 6.03
N VAL A 53 -5.07 -14.02 5.03
CA VAL A 53 -3.65 -13.67 5.11
C VAL A 53 -3.49 -12.16 4.86
N PRO A 54 -3.06 -11.38 5.88
CA PRO A 54 -2.94 -9.93 5.75
C PRO A 54 -2.03 -9.52 4.60
N TRP A 55 -2.37 -8.43 3.91
CA TRP A 55 -1.56 -7.90 2.81
C TRP A 55 -0.14 -7.52 3.24
N VAL A 56 0.02 -7.02 4.48
CA VAL A 56 1.32 -6.67 5.07
C VAL A 56 2.27 -7.86 5.20
N GLU A 57 1.72 -9.07 5.44
CA GLU A 57 2.49 -10.32 5.53
C GLU A 57 2.85 -10.85 4.14
N ARG A 58 1.96 -10.65 3.15
CA ARG A 58 2.18 -11.11 1.76
C ARG A 58 3.12 -10.20 0.97
N GLN A 59 3.13 -8.89 1.25
CA GLN A 59 3.89 -7.89 0.51
C GLN A 59 4.79 -7.03 1.43
N PRO A 60 5.62 -7.64 2.29
CA PRO A 60 6.35 -6.91 3.34
C PRO A 60 7.36 -5.92 2.77
N LEU A 61 8.03 -6.26 1.67
CA LEU A 61 8.99 -5.36 1.01
C LEU A 61 8.31 -4.14 0.41
N LEU A 62 7.15 -4.33 -0.22
CA LEU A 62 6.39 -3.25 -0.84
C LEU A 62 5.86 -2.28 0.23
N VAL A 63 5.25 -2.81 1.29
CA VAL A 63 4.69 -1.99 2.36
C VAL A 63 5.80 -1.29 3.13
N ASN A 64 6.76 -2.03 3.67
CA ASN A 64 7.82 -1.42 4.48
C ASN A 64 8.72 -0.51 3.64
N GLY A 65 9.04 -0.90 2.40
CA GLY A 65 9.78 -0.06 1.46
C GLY A 65 9.06 1.23 1.13
N GLY A 66 7.75 1.18 0.85
CA GLY A 66 6.93 2.37 0.61
C GLY A 66 6.85 3.30 1.82
N MET A 67 6.73 2.74 3.03
CA MET A 67 6.76 3.52 4.27
C MET A 67 8.13 4.16 4.52
N LEU A 68 9.23 3.41 4.30
CA LEU A 68 10.59 3.95 4.40
C LEU A 68 10.86 5.07 3.39
N LEU A 69 10.37 4.94 2.15
CA LEU A 69 10.43 6.02 1.15
C LEU A 69 9.67 7.27 1.62
N SER A 70 8.52 7.08 2.25
CA SER A 70 7.74 8.19 2.81
C SER A 70 8.50 8.91 3.93
N VAL A 71 9.12 8.15 4.84
CA VAL A 71 9.98 8.68 5.90
C VAL A 71 11.18 9.44 5.31
N ALA A 72 11.84 8.90 4.29
CA ALA A 72 12.92 9.58 3.59
C ALA A 72 12.42 10.89 2.93
N GLY A 73 11.24 10.88 2.32
CA GLY A 73 10.58 12.06 1.76
C GLY A 73 10.36 13.16 2.79
N LEU A 74 9.91 12.79 3.99
CA LEU A 74 9.76 13.73 5.12
C LEU A 74 11.11 14.38 5.50
N VAL A 75 12.17 13.59 5.63
CA VAL A 75 13.52 14.10 5.96
C VAL A 75 14.01 15.07 4.88
N VAL A 76 13.83 14.74 3.60
CA VAL A 76 14.20 15.62 2.47
C VAL A 76 13.39 16.92 2.48
N CYS A 77 12.09 16.87 2.81
CA CYS A 77 11.27 18.05 2.99
C CYS A 77 11.79 18.95 4.12
N MET A 78 12.09 18.38 5.29
CA MET A 78 12.63 19.11 6.43
C MET A 78 13.98 19.77 6.10
N ALA A 79 14.90 19.03 5.46
CA ALA A 79 16.18 19.57 5.02
C ALA A 79 15.98 20.73 4.02
N GLY A 80 15.06 20.57 3.06
CA GLY A 80 14.74 21.61 2.09
C GLY A 80 14.17 22.90 2.71
N LEU A 81 13.33 22.77 3.75
CA LEU A 81 12.80 23.91 4.50
C LEU A 81 13.86 24.57 5.38
N TYR A 82 14.70 23.77 6.02
CA TYR A 82 15.76 24.25 6.91
C TYR A 82 16.83 25.04 6.15
N VAL A 83 17.30 24.52 5.01
CA VAL A 83 18.35 25.17 4.20
C VAL A 83 17.83 26.44 3.52
N LYS A 84 16.57 26.49 3.08
CA LYS A 84 15.99 27.70 2.47
C LYS A 84 15.84 28.87 3.46
N ARG A 85 15.82 28.59 4.76
CA ARG A 85 15.64 29.59 5.82
C ARG A 85 16.97 30.18 6.31
N ARG A 86 18.11 29.55 5.98
CA ARG A 86 19.45 30.15 6.09
C ARG A 86 19.71 31.04 4.88
#